data_AF-F9XBN3-F1
#
_entry.id   AF-F9XBN3-F1
#
_cell.length_a   1.000
_cell.length_b   1.000
_cell.length_c   1.000
_cell.angle_alpha   90.00
_cell.angle_beta   90.00
_cell.angle_gamma   90.00
#
_symmetry.space_group_name_H-M   'P 1'
#
loop_
_entity.id
_entity.type
_entity.pdbx_description
1 polymer ?
#
loop_
_entity_poly.entity_id
_entity_poly.type
_entity_poly.pdbx_seq_one_letter_code
_entity_poly.pdbx_strand_id
1 'polypeptide(L)'
;MSKSSLEAAYKTLLQRNRLRVDPHQANLVTRLASLQDELVNTNGNRPSHTPKGLYIYGTVGTGKSRIADLFSDTLPSHISRRRVHFHEFMREIHSRLHIARSASGYAGDPLVKIGRTIREESRVLCFDEFQVTDIADAMILGRLFGSIWREGGVMVSTSNRHPDGLYENGLNRDVVMPFIREVQRRCEVWEIGGREDYRMSSLREGAEGKRVETFLTDRRVFDERLEQTMEGQPLERVSLPVYGSRKVEVNAVPSGRD
;
A
#
# COMPACT_ATOMS: atom_id res chain seq x y z
N MET A 1 -1.83 -24.59 19.56
CA MET A 1 -1.99 -23.33 18.80
C MET A 1 -1.93 -23.68 17.33
N SER A 2 -3.07 -23.69 16.62
CA SER A 2 -3.05 -23.85 15.16
C SER A 2 -2.36 -22.62 14.59
N LYS A 3 -1.19 -22.81 13.95
CA LYS A 3 -0.57 -21.72 13.18
C LYS A 3 -1.58 -21.28 12.12
N SER A 4 -1.86 -19.99 12.02
CA SER A 4 -2.71 -19.48 10.94
C SER A 4 -2.12 -19.85 9.58
N SER A 5 -2.96 -19.98 8.55
CA SER A 5 -2.53 -20.25 7.17
C SER A 5 -1.47 -19.23 6.72
N LEU A 6 -1.62 -17.97 7.14
CA LEU A 6 -0.69 -16.88 6.89
C LEU A 6 0.70 -17.12 7.49
N GLU A 7 0.78 -17.45 8.78
CA GLU A 7 2.06 -17.72 9.45
C GLU A 7 2.79 -18.93 8.86
N ALA A 8 2.03 -19.96 8.48
CA ALA A 8 2.58 -21.14 7.83
C ALA A 8 3.17 -20.78 6.46
N ALA A 9 2.43 -20.02 5.65
CA ALA A 9 2.89 -19.58 4.33
C ALA A 9 4.11 -18.65 4.42
N TYR A 10 4.17 -17.76 5.42
CA TYR A 10 5.33 -16.90 5.67
C TYR A 10 6.57 -17.74 6.02
N LYS A 11 6.43 -18.72 6.92
CA LYS A 11 7.52 -19.64 7.29
C LYS A 11 8.02 -20.44 6.07
N THR A 12 7.13 -20.89 5.20
CA THR A 12 7.54 -21.57 3.95
C THR A 12 8.34 -20.64 3.03
N LEU A 13 7.99 -19.36 2.92
CA LEU A 13 8.74 -18.41 2.09
C LEU A 13 10.14 -18.13 2.67
N LEU A 14 10.28 -18.07 4.00
CA LEU A 14 11.58 -17.97 4.67
C LEU A 14 12.44 -19.22 4.42
N GLN A 15 11.87 -20.42 4.61
CA GLN A 15 12.57 -21.70 4.38
C GLN A 15 13.05 -21.86 2.93
N ARG A 16 12.30 -21.32 1.96
CA ARG A 16 12.65 -21.35 0.54
C ARG A 16 13.56 -20.19 0.11
N ASN A 17 14.10 -19.41 1.06
CA ASN A 17 14.93 -18.22 0.79
C ASN A 17 14.28 -17.20 -0.16
N ARG A 18 12.94 -17.15 -0.22
CA ARG A 18 12.19 -16.17 -1.03
C ARG A 18 11.90 -14.88 -0.27
N LEU A 19 12.14 -14.87 1.04
CA LEU A 19 12.08 -13.72 1.93
C LEU A 19 13.28 -13.76 2.87
N ARG A 20 13.77 -12.57 3.26
CA ARG A 20 14.77 -12.44 4.33
C ARG A 20 14.06 -12.39 5.68
N VAL A 21 14.70 -12.92 6.71
CA VAL A 21 14.19 -12.81 8.08
C VAL A 21 14.23 -11.35 8.50
N ASP A 22 13.06 -10.83 8.89
CA ASP A 22 12.89 -9.46 9.37
C ASP A 22 11.88 -9.49 10.54
N PRO A 23 12.28 -9.08 11.76
CA PRO A 23 11.39 -9.04 12.92
C PRO A 23 10.14 -8.17 12.72
N HIS A 24 10.24 -7.06 11.99
CA HIS A 24 9.10 -6.18 11.72
C HIS A 24 8.09 -6.87 10.79
N GLN A 25 8.58 -7.63 9.81
CA GLN A 25 7.75 -8.45 8.95
C GLN A 25 7.05 -9.56 9.74
N ALA A 26 7.78 -10.25 10.63
CA ALA A 26 7.22 -11.31 11.45
C ALA A 26 6.12 -10.79 12.39
N ASN A 27 6.33 -9.65 13.06
CA ASN A 27 5.32 -9.05 13.93
C ASN A 27 4.06 -8.62 13.15
N LEU A 28 4.25 -8.02 11.96
CA LEU A 28 3.15 -7.69 11.07
C LEU A 28 2.35 -8.93 10.64
N VAL A 29 3.05 -10.01 10.30
CA VAL A 29 2.43 -11.31 9.94
C VAL A 29 1.59 -11.85 11.09
N THR A 30 2.10 -11.83 12.32
CA THR A 30 1.35 -12.25 13.52
C THR A 30 0.12 -11.37 13.76
N ARG A 31 0.22 -10.06 13.56
CA ARG A 31 -0.93 -9.16 13.70
C ARG A 31 -2.00 -9.42 12.64
N LEU A 32 -1.59 -9.56 11.37
CA LEU A 32 -2.47 -9.90 10.26
C LEU A 32 -3.12 -11.27 10.43
N ALA A 33 -2.41 -12.24 11.03
CA ALA A 33 -2.97 -13.54 11.37
C ALA A 33 -4.09 -13.40 12.41
N SER A 34 -3.87 -12.59 13.44
CA SER A 34 -4.91 -12.28 14.44
C SER A 34 -6.13 -11.62 13.78
N LEU A 35 -5.91 -10.71 12.81
CA LEU A 35 -7.00 -10.11 12.03
C LEU A 35 -7.76 -11.17 11.20
N GLN A 36 -7.09 -12.16 10.60
CA GLN A 36 -7.77 -13.27 9.93
C GLN A 36 -8.68 -14.03 10.89
N ASP A 37 -8.20 -14.35 12.09
CA ASP A 37 -8.99 -15.04 13.11
C ASP A 37 -10.20 -14.20 13.56
N GLU A 38 -10.01 -12.89 13.79
CA GLU A 38 -11.10 -11.96 14.10
C GLU A 38 -12.15 -11.92 12.97
N LEU A 39 -11.72 -11.90 11.71
CA LEU A 39 -12.61 -11.88 10.54
C LEU A 39 -13.43 -13.18 10.40
N VAL A 40 -12.83 -14.33 10.69
CA VAL A 40 -13.50 -15.65 10.69
C VAL A 40 -14.54 -15.73 11.81
N ASN A 41 -14.18 -15.28 13.02
CA ASN A 41 -15.07 -15.37 14.18
C ASN A 41 -16.19 -14.33 14.15
N THR A 42 -16.08 -13.30 13.32
CA THR A 42 -17.07 -12.24 13.20
C THR A 42 -18.05 -12.54 12.05
N ASN A 43 -19.34 -12.63 12.38
CA ASN A 43 -20.41 -12.56 11.38
C ASN A 43 -20.45 -11.15 10.76
N GLY A 44 -19.86 -11.00 9.57
CA GLY A 44 -19.55 -9.73 8.91
C GLY A 44 -20.73 -8.80 8.54
N ASN A 45 -21.95 -9.09 9.01
CA ASN A 45 -23.16 -8.31 8.73
C ASN A 45 -23.45 -7.23 9.79
N ARG A 46 -22.72 -7.17 10.91
CA ARG A 46 -22.94 -6.15 11.96
C ARG A 46 -21.71 -5.26 12.18
N PRO A 47 -21.81 -3.94 11.95
CA PRO A 47 -20.68 -3.02 12.10
C PRO A 47 -20.12 -2.92 13.54
N SER A 48 -20.91 -3.28 14.57
CA SER A 48 -20.48 -3.28 15.98
C SER A 48 -19.47 -4.38 16.31
N HIS A 49 -19.36 -5.41 15.47
CA HIS A 49 -18.43 -6.52 15.67
C HIS A 49 -17.35 -6.57 14.59
N THR A 50 -17.37 -5.66 13.61
CA THR A 50 -16.37 -5.63 12.55
C THR A 50 -14.98 -5.30 13.12
N PRO A 51 -13.96 -6.15 12.90
CA PRO A 51 -12.62 -5.89 13.39
C PRO A 51 -12.01 -4.68 12.71
N LYS A 52 -11.02 -4.07 13.37
CA LYS A 52 -10.24 -2.99 12.76
C LYS A 52 -9.39 -3.52 11.61
N GLY A 53 -9.33 -2.74 10.54
CA GLY A 53 -8.40 -2.95 9.45
C GLY A 53 -6.95 -2.68 9.84
N LEU A 54 -6.04 -2.76 8.87
CA LEU A 54 -4.63 -2.44 9.06
C LEU A 54 -4.16 -1.43 8.00
N TYR A 55 -3.58 -0.32 8.44
CA TYR A 55 -2.88 0.63 7.57
C TYR A 55 -1.38 0.44 7.77
N ILE A 56 -0.74 -0.24 6.83
CA ILE A 56 0.68 -0.60 6.89
C ILE A 56 1.49 0.45 6.16
N TYR A 57 2.43 1.11 6.83
CA TYR A 57 3.29 2.12 6.20
C TYR A 57 4.76 1.88 6.47
N GLY A 58 5.61 2.30 5.54
CA GLY A 58 7.05 2.19 5.67
C GLY A 58 7.75 2.52 4.37
N THR A 59 9.08 2.61 4.37
CA THR A 59 9.85 2.99 3.18
C THR A 59 9.75 1.94 2.05
N VAL A 60 10.17 2.32 0.85
CA VAL A 60 10.24 1.38 -0.29
C VAL A 60 11.16 0.21 0.05
N GLY A 61 10.83 -0.99 -0.42
CA GLY A 61 11.66 -2.18 -0.22
C GLY A 61 11.48 -2.92 1.12
N THR A 62 10.60 -2.46 2.02
CA THR A 62 10.37 -3.14 3.32
C THR A 62 9.48 -4.39 3.24
N GLY A 63 9.03 -4.78 2.05
CA GLY A 63 8.24 -6.01 1.84
C GLY A 63 6.74 -5.90 2.14
N LYS A 64 6.21 -4.68 2.37
CA LYS A 64 4.79 -4.42 2.70
C LYS A 64 3.82 -5.10 1.73
N SER A 65 4.00 -4.86 0.43
CA SER A 65 3.12 -5.39 -0.61
C SER A 65 3.15 -6.91 -0.64
N ARG A 66 4.31 -7.52 -0.41
CA ARG A 66 4.48 -8.97 -0.37
C ARG A 66 3.78 -9.63 0.83
N ILE A 67 3.77 -8.97 1.98
CA ILE A 67 3.04 -9.45 3.16
C ILE A 67 1.54 -9.25 2.97
N ALA A 68 1.12 -8.13 2.38
CA ALA A 68 -0.28 -7.88 2.04
C ALA A 68 -0.81 -8.89 0.99
N ASP A 69 0.00 -9.27 0.00
CA ASP A 69 -0.29 -10.38 -0.92
C ASP A 69 -0.57 -11.66 -0.15
N LEU A 70 0.36 -12.04 0.74
CA LEU A 70 0.27 -13.28 1.50
C LEU A 70 -0.98 -13.29 2.38
N PHE A 71 -1.30 -12.18 3.04
CA PHE A 71 -2.54 -12.04 3.82
C PHE A 71 -3.77 -12.24 2.94
N SER A 72 -3.84 -11.57 1.79
CA SER A 72 -4.94 -11.72 0.85
C SER A 72 -5.06 -13.17 0.39
N ASP A 73 -3.99 -13.78 -0.08
CA ASP A 73 -4.00 -15.13 -0.65
C ASP A 73 -4.40 -16.21 0.37
N THR A 74 -4.06 -16.00 1.64
CA THR A 74 -4.31 -16.96 2.72
C THR A 74 -5.64 -16.76 3.46
N LEU A 75 -6.39 -15.70 3.12
CA LEU A 75 -7.74 -15.50 3.66
C LEU A 75 -8.66 -16.68 3.28
N PRO A 76 -9.44 -17.21 4.24
CA PRO A 76 -10.40 -18.29 3.99
C PRO A 76 -11.36 -17.97 2.83
N SER A 77 -11.70 -18.99 2.05
CA SER A 77 -12.51 -18.84 0.82
C SER A 77 -13.92 -18.28 1.05
N HIS A 78 -14.49 -18.46 2.25
CA HIS A 78 -15.80 -17.92 2.61
C HIS A 78 -15.76 -16.40 2.92
N ILE A 79 -14.57 -15.79 3.00
CA ILE A 79 -14.40 -14.35 3.20
C ILE A 79 -14.11 -13.71 1.84
N SER A 80 -15.10 -13.00 1.29
CA SER A 80 -14.91 -12.25 0.06
C SER A 80 -13.86 -11.15 0.25
N ARG A 81 -12.91 -11.09 -0.68
CA ARG A 81 -11.79 -10.16 -0.63
C ARG A 81 -11.48 -9.65 -2.02
N ARG A 82 -10.85 -8.48 -2.06
CA ARG A 82 -10.33 -7.91 -3.28
C ARG A 82 -9.03 -7.20 -3.01
N ARG A 83 -8.01 -7.54 -3.78
CA ARG A 83 -6.72 -6.84 -3.81
C ARG A 83 -6.62 -6.00 -5.08
N VAL A 84 -6.22 -4.73 -4.96
CA VAL A 84 -6.16 -3.79 -6.09
C VAL A 84 -5.21 -2.63 -5.77
N HIS A 85 -4.57 -2.06 -6.79
CA HIS A 85 -3.84 -0.80 -6.62
C HIS A 85 -4.83 0.35 -6.39
N PHE A 86 -4.50 1.26 -5.48
CA PHE A 86 -5.45 2.31 -5.09
C PHE A 86 -5.92 3.20 -6.25
N HIS A 87 -5.03 3.55 -7.18
CA HIS A 87 -5.37 4.36 -8.35
C HIS A 87 -6.32 3.64 -9.33
N GLU A 88 -6.16 2.34 -9.51
CA GLU A 88 -7.06 1.52 -10.35
C GLU A 88 -8.45 1.45 -9.73
N PHE A 89 -8.52 1.28 -8.41
CA PHE A 89 -9.78 1.34 -7.67
C PHE A 89 -10.48 2.68 -7.87
N MET A 90 -9.77 3.80 -7.73
CA MET A 90 -10.37 5.12 -7.93
C MET A 90 -10.91 5.32 -9.35
N ARG A 91 -10.21 4.84 -10.39
CA ARG A 91 -10.71 4.87 -11.77
C ARG A 91 -12.04 4.10 -11.92
N GLU A 92 -12.15 2.95 -11.27
CA GLU A 92 -13.39 2.19 -11.25
C GLU A 92 -14.52 2.95 -10.53
N ILE A 93 -14.23 3.57 -9.38
CA ILE A 93 -15.23 4.36 -8.65
C ILE A 93 -15.75 5.52 -9.51
N HIS A 94 -14.85 6.23 -10.20
CA HIS A 94 -15.25 7.30 -11.13
C HIS A 94 -16.14 6.77 -12.26
N SER A 95 -15.81 5.61 -12.83
CA SER A 95 -16.64 4.95 -13.85
C SER A 95 -18.03 4.59 -13.31
N ARG A 96 -18.11 3.93 -12.15
CA ARG A 96 -19.39 3.59 -11.48
C ARG A 96 -20.21 4.84 -11.18
N LEU A 97 -19.56 5.92 -10.74
CA LEU A 97 -20.20 7.20 -10.42
C LEU A 97 -20.75 7.90 -11.68
N HIS A 98 -19.99 7.87 -12.79
CA HIS A 98 -20.46 8.40 -14.06
C HIS A 98 -21.71 7.66 -14.55
N ILE A 99 -21.69 6.32 -14.53
CA ILE A 99 -22.86 5.51 -14.89
C ILE A 99 -24.06 5.82 -13.98
N ALA A 100 -23.84 5.89 -12.66
CA ALA A 100 -24.90 6.16 -11.70
C ALA A 100 -25.55 7.54 -11.86
N ARG A 101 -24.76 8.56 -12.27
CA ARG A 101 -25.26 9.92 -12.54
C ARG A 101 -26.01 10.02 -13.87
N SER A 102 -25.59 9.25 -14.88
CA SER A 102 -26.24 9.22 -16.20
C SER A 102 -27.53 8.39 -16.23
N ALA A 103 -27.71 7.48 -15.27
CA ALA A 103 -28.95 6.73 -15.10
C ALA A 103 -30.01 7.62 -14.43
N SER A 104 -30.94 8.16 -15.22
CA SER A 104 -32.06 8.97 -14.74
C SER A 104 -32.85 8.25 -13.64
N GLY A 105 -33.12 8.93 -12.51
CA GLY A 105 -34.14 8.50 -11.54
C GLY A 105 -33.66 8.05 -10.15
N TYR A 106 -32.37 8.12 -9.81
CA TYR A 106 -31.94 7.84 -8.42
C TYR A 106 -31.99 9.10 -7.55
N ALA A 107 -32.91 9.11 -6.58
CA ALA A 107 -32.94 10.09 -5.49
C ALA A 107 -32.07 9.59 -4.33
N GLY A 108 -30.80 10.02 -4.26
CA GLY A 108 -29.89 9.68 -3.17
C GLY A 108 -28.41 9.90 -3.50
N ASP A 109 -27.53 9.65 -2.53
CA ASP A 109 -26.08 9.72 -2.74
C ASP A 109 -25.58 8.44 -3.44
N PRO A 110 -25.12 8.50 -4.70
CA PRO A 110 -24.66 7.31 -5.45
C PRO A 110 -23.47 6.62 -4.78
N LEU A 111 -22.62 7.34 -4.03
CA LEU A 111 -21.47 6.75 -3.34
C LEU A 111 -21.88 5.80 -2.22
N VAL A 112 -23.03 6.05 -1.59
CA VAL A 112 -23.57 5.14 -0.57
C VAL A 112 -23.94 3.80 -1.19
N LYS A 113 -24.64 3.83 -2.33
CA LYS A 113 -25.00 2.63 -3.10
C LYS A 113 -23.76 1.89 -3.59
N ILE A 114 -22.82 2.62 -4.21
CA ILE A 114 -21.56 2.03 -4.70
C ILE A 114 -20.78 1.37 -3.55
N GLY A 115 -20.69 2.02 -2.39
CA GLY A 115 -20.01 1.45 -1.23
C GLY A 115 -20.66 0.17 -0.68
N ARG A 116 -22.00 0.08 -0.71
CA ARG A 116 -22.73 -1.15 -0.37
C ARG A 116 -22.40 -2.28 -1.33
N THR A 117 -22.48 -2.00 -2.63
CA THR A 117 -22.16 -2.99 -3.67
C THR A 117 -20.72 -3.46 -3.57
N ILE A 118 -19.75 -2.57 -3.34
CA ILE A 118 -18.35 -2.94 -3.15
C ILE A 118 -18.17 -3.84 -1.92
N ARG A 119 -18.86 -3.53 -0.82
CA ARG A 119 -18.81 -4.40 0.36
C ARG A 119 -19.40 -5.78 0.07
N GLU A 120 -20.51 -5.85 -0.67
CA GLU A 120 -21.14 -7.12 -1.08
C GLU A 120 -20.20 -7.94 -1.96
N GLU A 121 -19.54 -7.30 -2.92
CA GLU A 121 -18.50 -7.90 -3.76
C GLU A 121 -17.28 -8.34 -2.93
N SER A 122 -16.93 -7.59 -1.88
CA SER A 122 -15.69 -7.78 -1.13
C SER A 122 -15.79 -7.24 0.30
N ARG A 123 -15.86 -8.16 1.26
CA ARG A 123 -15.83 -7.82 2.69
C ARG A 123 -14.47 -7.23 3.10
N VAL A 124 -13.37 -7.73 2.55
CA VAL A 124 -12.00 -7.24 2.82
C VAL A 124 -11.42 -6.58 1.57
N LEU A 125 -11.09 -5.29 1.68
CA LEU A 125 -10.40 -4.54 0.63
C LEU A 125 -8.92 -4.40 0.97
N CYS A 126 -8.08 -5.01 0.13
CA CYS A 126 -6.63 -4.96 0.23
C CYS A 126 -6.09 -3.96 -0.80
N PHE A 127 -5.64 -2.79 -0.35
CA PHE A 127 -5.05 -1.78 -1.23
C PHE A 127 -3.54 -1.86 -1.25
N ASP A 128 -2.97 -1.88 -2.45
CA ASP A 128 -1.55 -1.56 -2.64
C ASP A 128 -1.39 -0.08 -2.98
N GLU A 129 -0.27 0.51 -2.54
CA GLU A 129 0.11 1.90 -2.83
C GLU A 129 -0.98 2.92 -2.50
N PHE A 130 -1.54 2.83 -1.29
CA PHE A 130 -2.59 3.74 -0.83
C PHE A 130 -2.05 5.16 -0.63
N GLN A 131 -2.33 6.02 -1.61
CA GLN A 131 -1.92 7.42 -1.63
C GLN A 131 -3.02 8.28 -2.26
N VAL A 132 -3.29 9.45 -1.69
CA VAL A 132 -4.28 10.39 -2.23
C VAL A 132 -3.54 11.62 -2.75
N THR A 133 -3.73 11.94 -4.02
CA THR A 133 -3.06 13.08 -4.66
C THR A 133 -4.03 14.17 -5.10
N ASP A 134 -5.30 13.84 -5.29
CA ASP A 134 -6.34 14.76 -5.78
C ASP A 134 -7.41 15.04 -4.71
N ILE A 135 -7.87 16.29 -4.63
CA ILE A 135 -8.94 16.71 -3.71
C ILE A 135 -10.29 16.07 -4.06
N ALA A 136 -10.60 15.89 -5.34
CA ALA A 136 -11.84 15.29 -5.81
C ALA A 136 -11.94 13.83 -5.35
N ASP A 137 -10.84 13.10 -5.44
CA ASP A 137 -10.72 11.73 -4.92
C ASP A 137 -10.95 11.71 -3.40
N ALA A 138 -10.31 12.63 -2.68
CA ALA A 138 -10.44 12.71 -1.23
C ALA A 138 -11.90 12.89 -0.76
N MET A 139 -12.68 13.73 -1.45
CA MET A 139 -14.10 13.93 -1.13
C MET A 139 -14.95 12.68 -1.42
N ILE A 140 -14.61 11.94 -2.47
CA ILE A 140 -15.27 10.67 -2.81
C ILE A 140 -14.99 9.61 -1.74
N LEU A 141 -13.72 9.50 -1.31
CA LEU A 141 -13.27 8.49 -0.36
C LEU A 141 -14.01 8.56 0.97
N GLY A 142 -14.15 9.75 1.54
CA GLY A 142 -14.84 9.93 2.83
C GLY A 142 -16.25 9.36 2.83
N ARG A 143 -17.03 9.64 1.78
CA ARG A 143 -18.41 9.15 1.64
C ARG A 143 -18.46 7.66 1.29
N LEU A 144 -17.61 7.23 0.37
CA LEU A 144 -17.54 5.84 -0.09
C LEU A 144 -17.16 4.89 1.05
N PHE A 145 -16.04 5.14 1.72
CA PHE A 145 -15.58 4.32 2.84
C PHE A 145 -16.49 4.45 4.06
N GLY A 146 -17.08 5.62 4.28
CA GLY A 146 -18.14 5.78 5.27
C GLY A 146 -19.32 4.84 5.03
N SER A 147 -19.65 4.50 3.78
CA SER A 147 -20.62 3.46 3.45
C SER A 147 -20.07 2.06 3.70
N ILE A 148 -18.89 1.74 3.13
CA ILE A 148 -18.26 0.42 3.25
C ILE A 148 -18.11 -0.01 4.71
N TRP A 149 -17.60 0.87 5.58
CA TRP A 149 -17.41 0.58 7.00
C TRP A 149 -18.71 0.47 7.80
N ARG A 150 -19.78 1.17 7.38
CA ARG A 150 -21.12 1.00 8.01
C ARG A 150 -21.72 -0.37 7.68
N GLU A 151 -21.40 -0.93 6.52
CA GLU A 151 -21.82 -2.27 6.11
C GLU A 151 -20.85 -3.37 6.59
N GLY A 152 -19.86 -3.01 7.42
CA GLY A 152 -18.93 -3.96 8.04
C GLY A 152 -17.76 -4.39 7.15
N GLY A 153 -17.43 -3.63 6.11
CA GLY A 153 -16.21 -3.83 5.33
C GLY A 153 -14.95 -3.54 6.14
N VAL A 154 -13.85 -4.21 5.78
CA VAL A 154 -12.53 -4.08 6.43
C VAL A 154 -11.49 -3.69 5.39
N MET A 155 -10.59 -2.78 5.76
CA MET A 155 -9.54 -2.27 4.90
C MET A 155 -8.18 -2.76 5.39
N VAL A 156 -7.37 -3.32 4.50
CA VAL A 156 -5.94 -3.53 4.72
C VAL A 156 -5.21 -2.78 3.62
N SER A 157 -4.26 -1.93 3.95
CA SER A 157 -3.56 -1.11 2.96
C SER A 157 -2.08 -1.04 3.19
N THR A 158 -1.30 -0.91 2.11
CA THR A 158 0.12 -0.56 2.17
C THR A 158 0.32 0.87 1.66
N SER A 159 1.20 1.63 2.32
CA SER A 159 1.57 2.97 1.88
C SER A 159 3.04 3.28 2.18
N ASN A 160 3.60 4.25 1.47
CA ASN A 160 4.92 4.80 1.78
C ASN A 160 4.84 5.98 2.75
N ARG A 161 3.64 6.39 3.19
CA ARG A 161 3.40 7.53 4.08
C ARG A 161 2.56 7.11 5.26
N HIS A 162 2.76 7.77 6.40
CA HIS A 162 1.83 7.69 7.54
C HIS A 162 0.46 8.27 7.12
N PRO A 163 -0.69 7.82 7.69
CA PRO A 163 -2.01 8.37 7.37
C PRO A 163 -2.11 9.89 7.45
N ASP A 164 -1.42 10.52 8.41
CA ASP A 164 -1.41 12.00 8.51
C ASP A 164 -0.76 12.68 7.31
N GLY A 165 0.19 11.99 6.67
CA GLY A 165 0.86 12.42 5.44
C GLY A 165 0.18 11.93 4.16
N LEU A 166 -0.99 11.27 4.26
CA LEU A 166 -1.68 10.68 3.11
C LEU A 166 -2.07 11.72 2.05
N TYR A 167 -2.42 12.93 2.50
CA TYR A 167 -2.79 14.07 1.67
C TYR A 167 -1.97 15.30 2.05
N GLU A 168 -0.65 15.10 2.19
CA GLU A 168 0.31 16.15 2.49
C GLU A 168 0.40 17.16 1.33
N ASN A 169 0.42 18.45 1.66
CA ASN A 169 0.42 19.57 0.69
C ASN A 169 -0.76 19.61 -0.30
N GLY A 170 -1.81 18.83 -0.04
CA GLY A 170 -3.02 18.84 -0.84
C GLY A 170 -3.86 20.11 -0.65
N LEU A 171 -4.56 20.52 -1.71
CA LEU A 171 -5.47 21.67 -1.67
C LEU A 171 -6.61 21.42 -0.68
N ASN A 172 -6.95 22.42 0.14
CA ASN A 172 -8.00 22.34 1.16
C ASN A 172 -7.91 21.08 2.05
N ARG A 173 -6.69 20.73 2.50
CA ARG A 173 -6.42 19.53 3.31
C ARG A 173 -7.40 19.31 4.47
N ASP A 174 -7.91 20.38 5.07
CA ASP A 174 -8.92 20.32 6.16
C ASP A 174 -10.19 19.56 5.77
N VAL A 175 -10.58 19.58 4.49
CA VAL A 175 -11.73 18.82 3.96
C VAL A 175 -11.47 17.31 4.00
N VAL A 176 -10.20 16.89 3.93
CA VAL A 176 -9.77 15.49 3.90
C VAL A 176 -9.47 14.95 5.29
N MET A 177 -9.19 15.83 6.27
CA MET A 177 -8.90 15.43 7.65
C MET A 177 -9.95 14.52 8.28
N PRO A 178 -11.28 14.69 8.08
CA PRO A 178 -12.27 13.76 8.59
C PRO A 178 -12.09 12.32 8.06
N PHE A 179 -11.71 12.17 6.79
CA PHE A 179 -11.43 10.86 6.22
C PHE A 179 -10.17 10.23 6.82
N ILE A 180 -9.09 11.00 6.96
CA ILE A 180 -7.84 10.53 7.60
C ILE A 180 -8.11 10.03 9.03
N ARG A 181 -8.88 10.81 9.81
CA ARG A 181 -9.28 10.40 11.17
C ARG A 181 -10.08 9.11 11.18
N GLU A 182 -11.00 8.95 10.23
CA GLU A 182 -11.78 7.72 10.13
C GLU A 182 -10.92 6.52 9.74
N VAL A 183 -9.92 6.69 8.85
CA VAL A 183 -8.91 5.66 8.57
C VAL A 183 -8.17 5.27 9.86
N GLN A 184 -7.69 6.23 10.64
CA GLN A 184 -6.99 5.95 11.91
C GLN A 184 -7.91 5.33 12.98
N ARG A 185 -9.22 5.58 12.91
CA ARG A 185 -10.20 4.99 13.83
C ARG A 185 -10.52 3.54 13.45
N ARG A 186 -10.65 3.28 12.15
CA ARG A 186 -11.07 1.99 11.56
C ARG A 186 -9.92 1.06 11.27
N CYS A 187 -8.71 1.58 11.14
CA CYS A 187 -7.51 0.81 10.90
C CYS A 187 -6.51 1.01 12.04
N GLU A 188 -5.86 -0.06 12.45
CA GLU A 188 -4.64 0.02 13.22
C GLU A 188 -3.50 0.49 12.32
N VAL A 189 -2.77 1.52 12.74
CA VAL A 189 -1.66 2.09 11.97
C VAL A 189 -0.40 1.33 12.34
N TRP A 190 0.21 0.66 11.37
CA TRP A 190 1.34 -0.25 11.57
C TRP A 190 2.56 0.19 10.78
N GLU A 191 3.64 0.55 11.48
CA GLU A 191 4.92 0.87 10.84
C GLU A 191 5.74 -0.39 10.56
N ILE A 192 6.32 -0.48 9.38
CA ILE A 192 7.26 -1.54 9.01
C ILE A 192 8.58 -0.93 8.51
N GLY A 193 9.67 -1.31 9.16
CA GLY A 193 11.01 -0.79 8.87
C GLY A 193 11.33 0.56 9.52
N GLY A 194 10.67 0.88 10.65
CA GLY A 194 10.97 2.07 11.45
C GLY A 194 12.40 2.07 12.00
N ARG A 195 12.89 3.27 12.34
CA ARG A 195 14.27 3.49 12.85
C ARG A 195 14.55 2.90 14.24
N GLU A 196 13.56 2.31 14.92
CA GLU A 196 13.74 1.71 16.25
C GLU A 196 14.48 0.38 16.20
N ASP A 197 15.80 0.50 16.13
CA ASP A 197 16.82 -0.12 16.99
C ASP A 197 16.53 -1.49 17.64
N TYR A 198 16.37 -2.54 16.83
CA TYR A 198 16.77 -3.91 17.23
C TYR A 198 18.21 -4.27 16.82
N ARG A 199 18.95 -3.31 16.26
CA ARG A 199 20.38 -3.47 16.02
C ARG A 199 21.18 -3.60 17.31
N MET A 200 20.69 -3.08 18.44
CA MET A 200 21.35 -3.25 19.74
C MET A 200 21.33 -4.69 20.31
N SER A 201 20.56 -5.62 19.75
CA SER A 201 20.64 -7.04 20.13
C SER A 201 21.49 -7.90 19.18
N SER A 202 21.85 -7.39 18.00
CA SER A 202 22.66 -8.13 17.00
C SER A 202 23.96 -7.44 16.59
N LEU A 203 24.19 -6.17 16.96
CA LEU A 203 25.47 -5.47 16.75
C LEU A 203 26.58 -5.86 17.75
N ARG A 204 26.47 -7.01 18.43
CA ARG A 204 27.67 -7.66 18.94
C ARG A 204 28.37 -8.52 17.89
N GLU A 205 27.75 -8.83 16.75
CA GLU A 205 28.42 -9.63 15.72
C GLU A 205 28.12 -9.11 14.30
N GLY A 206 29.02 -8.24 13.83
CA GLY A 206 29.54 -8.21 12.46
C GLY A 206 28.59 -7.90 11.29
N ALA A 207 28.68 -6.68 10.76
CA ALA A 207 28.87 -6.42 9.32
C ALA A 207 28.89 -4.91 9.03
N GLU A 208 30.05 -4.40 8.65
CA GLU A 208 30.26 -3.08 8.07
C GLU A 208 29.60 -2.99 6.68
N GLY A 209 28.34 -2.59 6.62
CA GLY A 209 27.67 -2.21 5.37
C GLY A 209 27.50 -0.70 5.31
N LYS A 210 28.37 0.01 4.58
CA LYS A 210 28.23 1.46 4.33
C LYS A 210 26.84 1.75 3.73
N ARG A 211 26.08 2.64 4.37
CA ARG A 211 24.87 3.24 3.79
C ARG A 211 25.26 4.02 2.53
N VAL A 212 24.68 3.67 1.38
CA VAL A 212 24.78 4.47 0.16
C VAL A 212 23.55 5.36 0.08
N GLU A 213 23.72 6.68 0.27
CA GLU A 213 22.64 7.64 0.04
C GLU A 213 22.31 7.69 -1.46
N THR A 214 21.07 7.45 -1.86
CA THR A 214 20.67 7.39 -3.29
C THR A 214 19.97 8.67 -3.77
N PHE A 215 19.73 9.63 -2.86
CA PHE A 215 19.12 10.92 -3.17
C PHE A 215 20.19 12.00 -3.15
N LEU A 216 20.50 12.52 -4.33
CA LEU A 216 21.52 13.54 -4.53
C LEU A 216 20.80 14.87 -4.76
N THR A 217 20.63 15.65 -3.69
CA THR A 217 20.01 16.98 -3.76
C THR A 217 21.00 18.06 -4.22
N ASP A 218 22.30 17.77 -4.14
CA ASP A 218 23.38 18.63 -4.61
C ASP A 218 23.85 18.16 -5.99
N ARG A 219 23.78 19.07 -6.96
CA ARG A 219 24.23 18.89 -8.35
C ARG A 219 25.69 18.44 -8.41
N ARG A 220 26.55 19.01 -7.57
CA ARG A 220 27.99 18.73 -7.59
C ARG A 220 28.29 17.30 -7.13
N VAL A 221 27.59 16.84 -6.08
CA VAL A 221 27.71 15.46 -5.58
C VAL A 221 27.12 14.46 -6.57
N PHE A 222 26.10 14.86 -7.33
CA PHE A 222 25.59 14.07 -8.44
C PHE A 222 26.63 13.90 -9.55
N ASP A 223 27.23 14.99 -10.01
CA ASP A 223 28.21 14.96 -11.10
C ASP A 223 29.45 14.12 -10.71
N GLU A 224 29.97 14.29 -9.48
CA GLU A 224 31.11 13.50 -8.97
C GLU A 224 30.82 11.99 -8.94
N ARG A 225 29.61 11.59 -8.50
CA ARG A 225 29.23 10.18 -8.44
C ARG A 225 28.93 9.60 -9.81
N LEU A 226 28.37 10.41 -10.70
CA LEU A 226 28.13 10.02 -12.08
C LEU A 226 29.45 9.69 -12.77
N GLU A 227 30.46 10.56 -12.62
CA GLU A 227 31.82 10.32 -13.15
C GLU A 227 32.46 9.05 -12.58
N GLN A 228 32.35 8.82 -11.27
CA GLN A 228 32.86 7.60 -10.64
C GLN A 228 32.17 6.34 -11.18
N THR A 229 30.86 6.40 -11.41
CA THR A 229 30.06 5.26 -11.90
C THR A 229 30.30 4.99 -13.38
N MET A 230 30.62 6.03 -14.15
CA MET A 230 30.93 5.90 -15.57
C MET A 230 32.27 5.20 -15.83
N GLU A 231 33.15 5.09 -14.84
CA GLU A 231 34.50 4.48 -14.96
C GLU A 231 35.28 5.02 -16.18
N GLY A 232 35.05 6.30 -16.54
CA GLY A 232 35.67 6.95 -17.70
C GLY A 232 35.02 6.68 -19.06
N GLN A 233 33.90 5.94 -19.13
CA GLN A 233 33.13 5.77 -20.37
C GLN A 233 32.38 7.05 -20.74
N PRO A 234 32.33 7.46 -22.02
CA PRO A 234 31.61 8.67 -22.43
C PRO A 234 30.09 8.46 -22.40
N LEU A 235 29.34 9.51 -22.05
CA LEU A 235 27.88 9.51 -22.21
C LEU A 235 27.53 9.76 -23.67
N GLU A 236 26.70 8.88 -24.23
CA GLU A 236 26.11 9.05 -25.54
C GLU A 236 24.64 9.45 -25.42
N ARG A 237 24.14 10.21 -26.40
CA ARG A 237 22.72 10.59 -26.45
C ARG A 237 21.91 9.42 -26.99
N VAL A 238 21.01 8.89 -26.16
CA VAL A 238 20.16 7.73 -26.45
C VAL A 238 18.69 8.12 -26.36
N SER A 239 17.91 7.68 -27.34
CA SER A 239 16.47 7.89 -27.40
C SER A 239 15.73 6.69 -26.80
N LEU A 240 15.08 6.88 -25.65
CA LEU A 240 14.30 5.84 -24.97
C LEU A 240 12.82 5.94 -25.35
N PRO A 241 12.19 4.88 -25.88
CA PRO A 241 10.75 4.87 -26.12
C PRO A 241 9.99 4.86 -24.79
N VAL A 242 8.99 5.72 -24.66
CA VAL A 242 8.09 5.78 -23.50
C VAL A 242 6.63 5.68 -23.95
N TYR A 243 5.72 5.47 -22.98
CA TYR A 243 4.31 5.24 -23.26
C TYR A 243 3.67 6.33 -24.16
N GLY A 244 2.94 5.88 -25.18
CA GLY A 244 2.18 6.74 -26.10
C GLY A 244 2.97 7.27 -27.30
N SER A 245 3.80 6.44 -27.94
CA SER A 245 4.62 6.79 -29.12
C SER A 245 5.64 7.93 -28.89
N ARG A 246 5.85 8.32 -27.64
CA ARG A 246 6.78 9.38 -27.24
C ARG A 246 8.18 8.80 -27.07
N LYS A 247 9.19 9.65 -27.29
CA LYS A 247 10.60 9.31 -27.08
C LYS A 247 11.22 10.33 -26.12
N VAL A 248 12.07 9.87 -25.21
CA VAL A 248 12.83 10.71 -24.28
C VAL A 248 14.31 10.58 -24.61
N GLU A 249 14.95 11.71 -24.87
CA GLU A 249 16.39 11.77 -25.09
C GLU A 249 17.10 11.82 -23.73
N VAL A 250 18.01 10.88 -23.50
CA VAL A 250 18.84 10.83 -22.29
C VAL A 250 20.30 10.69 -22.66
N ASN A 251 21.21 11.13 -21.79
CA ASN A 251 22.62 10.81 -21.90
C ASN A 251 22.87 9.53 -21.11
N ALA A 252 23.37 8.48 -21.76
CA ALA A 252 23.57 7.16 -21.15
C ALA A 252 24.89 6.55 -21.60
N VAL A 253 25.46 5.68 -20.77
CA VAL A 253 26.58 4.82 -21.16
C VAL A 253 26.00 3.60 -21.87
N PRO A 254 26.37 3.30 -23.13
CA PRO A 254 25.90 2.11 -23.82
C PRO A 254 26.51 0.86 -23.17
N SER A 255 25.79 0.20 -22.27
CA SER A 255 26.16 -1.16 -21.86
C SER A 255 25.88 -2.08 -23.05
N GLY A 256 26.93 -2.66 -23.64
CA GLY A 256 26.79 -3.68 -24.68
C GLY A 256 25.78 -4.74 -24.26
N ARG A 257 24.81 -5.02 -25.13
CA ARG A 257 23.90 -6.15 -24.95
C ARG A 257 24.69 -7.43 -25.19
N ASP A 258 24.86 -8.22 -24.13
CA ASP A 258 24.83 -9.69 -24.23
C ASP A 258 23.47 -10.18 -23.74
#